data_AF-A0A7C9E9P7-F1
#
_entry.id   AF-A0A7C9E9P7-F1
#
_cell.length_a   1.000
_cell.length_b   1.000
_cell.length_c   1.000
_cell.angle_alpha   90.00
_cell.angle_beta   90.00
_cell.angle_gamma   90.00
#
_symmetry.space_group_name_H-M   'P 1'
#
loop_
_entity.id
_entity.type
_entity.pdbx_description
1 polymer ?
#
loop_
_entity_poly.entity_id
_entity_poly.type
_entity_poly.pdbx_seq_one_letter_code
_entity_poly.pdbx_strand_id
1 'polypeptide(L)'
;GILADVFMARGLTIQNKAGPGAQQAVAFRSDSDFSYIENCEFLGNQDTVYAHSLRQLYSNCVIQGNIDFIFGNAAAIFQNCTILIHPRQENAEKGGSYAITAHGRSDPA
;
A
#
# COMPACT_ATOMS: atom_id res chain seq x y z
N GLY A 1 -11.46 -4.86 3.23
CA GLY A 1 -11.38 -4.12 1.97
C GLY A 1 -12.48 -3.08 1.95
N ILE A 2 -12.25 -1.95 1.33
CA ILE A 2 -13.27 -0.92 1.09
C ILE A 2 -13.96 -1.25 -0.24
N LEU A 3 -15.26 -1.55 -0.19
CA LEU A 3 -16.05 -1.97 -1.34
C LEU A 3 -17.02 -0.90 -1.85
N ALA A 4 -17.34 0.10 -1.02
CA ALA A 4 -18.28 1.15 -1.38
C ALA A 4 -17.57 2.26 -2.16
N ASP A 5 -18.13 2.68 -3.29
CA ASP A 5 -17.59 3.76 -4.11
C ASP A 5 -17.60 5.11 -3.39
N VAL A 6 -16.74 6.02 -3.87
CA VAL A 6 -16.59 7.38 -3.34
C VAL A 6 -16.16 7.36 -1.87
N PHE A 7 -15.38 6.36 -1.47
CA PHE A 7 -14.84 6.30 -0.12
C PHE A 7 -13.87 7.46 0.13
N MET A 8 -14.04 8.12 1.27
CA MET A 8 -13.16 9.19 1.71
C MET A 8 -12.60 8.90 3.10
N ALA A 9 -11.31 9.15 3.29
CA ALA A 9 -10.67 9.04 4.59
C ALA A 9 -9.64 10.16 4.78
N ARG A 10 -9.56 10.69 6.01
CA ARG A 10 -8.56 11.70 6.37
C ARG A 10 -8.08 11.56 7.80
N GLY A 11 -6.77 11.72 8.02
CA GLY A 11 -6.20 11.82 9.37
C GLY A 11 -6.21 10.52 10.17
N LEU A 12 -6.09 9.37 9.49
CA LEU A 12 -6.12 8.05 10.11
C LEU A 12 -4.80 7.30 9.88
N THR A 13 -4.41 6.49 10.87
CA THR A 13 -3.37 5.47 10.71
C THR A 13 -4.03 4.09 10.59
N ILE A 14 -3.70 3.35 9.53
CA ILE A 14 -4.14 1.98 9.30
C ILE A 14 -2.91 1.09 9.27
N GLN A 15 -2.82 0.14 10.21
CA GLN A 15 -1.61 -0.66 10.43
C GLN A 15 -1.89 -2.16 10.48
N ASN A 16 -1.05 -2.95 9.81
CA ASN A 16 -0.96 -4.40 10.03
C ASN A 16 0.34 -4.75 10.79
N LYS A 17 0.19 -5.43 11.94
CA LYS A 17 1.28 -5.76 12.88
C LYS A 17 1.81 -7.20 12.76
N ALA A 18 1.48 -7.94 11.71
CA ALA A 18 1.91 -9.33 11.55
C ALA A 18 3.46 -9.52 11.55
N GLY A 19 4.22 -8.46 11.23
CA GLY A 19 5.67 -8.45 11.28
C GLY A 19 6.33 -9.04 10.02
N PRO A 20 7.67 -8.94 9.88
CA PRO A 20 8.38 -9.30 8.65
C PRO A 20 8.39 -10.80 8.34
N GLY A 21 8.28 -11.68 9.35
CA GLY A 21 8.25 -13.13 9.16
C GLY A 21 6.89 -13.69 8.74
N ALA A 22 5.83 -12.87 8.76
CA ALA A 22 4.48 -13.30 8.41
C ALA A 22 4.21 -13.34 6.90
N GLN A 23 5.17 -12.93 6.07
CA GLN A 23 5.00 -12.75 4.63
C GLN A 23 3.90 -11.71 4.34
N GLN A 24 3.01 -11.95 3.37
CA GLN A 24 1.98 -11.00 2.96
C GLN A 24 1.04 -10.61 4.09
N ALA A 25 0.91 -9.32 4.36
CA ALA A 25 0.05 -8.81 5.44
C ALA A 25 -0.51 -7.42 5.11
N VAL A 26 -1.68 -7.39 4.47
CA VAL A 26 -2.34 -6.16 4.01
C VAL A 26 -2.82 -5.31 5.17
N ALA A 27 -2.46 -4.02 5.18
CA ALA A 27 -3.00 -3.03 6.10
C ALA A 27 -4.27 -2.38 5.53
N PHE A 28 -4.26 -2.04 4.24
CA PHE A 28 -5.39 -1.42 3.56
C PHE A 28 -5.61 -2.03 2.19
N ARG A 29 -6.87 -2.37 1.88
CA ARG A 29 -7.29 -2.79 0.55
C ARG A 29 -8.45 -1.93 0.10
N SER A 30 -8.35 -1.32 -1.07
CA SER A 30 -9.45 -0.59 -1.70
C SER A 30 -9.83 -1.21 -3.04
N ASP A 31 -11.12 -1.52 -3.14
CA ASP A 31 -11.84 -1.96 -4.33
C ASP A 31 -12.82 -0.86 -4.80
N SER A 32 -12.77 0.33 -4.19
CA SER A 32 -13.71 1.44 -4.35
C SER A 32 -13.33 2.36 -5.49
N ASP A 33 -14.28 2.70 -6.37
CA ASP A 33 -14.06 3.71 -7.40
C ASP A 33 -14.15 5.12 -6.83
N PHE A 34 -13.34 6.03 -7.38
CA PHE A 34 -13.22 7.42 -6.91
C PHE A 34 -12.87 7.55 -5.42
N SER A 35 -12.00 6.67 -4.91
CA SER A 35 -11.49 6.80 -3.55
C SER A 35 -10.63 8.06 -3.41
N TYR A 36 -10.85 8.85 -2.36
CA TYR A 36 -9.98 9.96 -1.97
C TYR A 36 -9.49 9.81 -0.53
N ILE A 37 -8.18 9.59 -0.39
CA ILE A 37 -7.52 9.40 0.91
C ILE A 37 -6.54 10.55 1.08
N GLU A 38 -6.68 11.33 2.15
CA GLU A 38 -5.86 12.50 2.43
C GLU A 38 -5.18 12.42 3.80
N ASN A 39 -3.89 12.68 3.92
CA ASN A 39 -3.22 12.80 5.21
C ASN A 39 -3.44 11.57 6.11
N CYS A 40 -3.33 10.38 5.51
CA CYS A 40 -3.43 9.10 6.20
C CYS A 40 -2.07 8.38 6.23
N GLU A 41 -1.91 7.47 7.17
CA GLU A 41 -0.72 6.64 7.30
C GLU A 41 -1.08 5.17 7.09
N PHE A 42 -0.31 4.48 6.24
CA PHE A 42 -0.44 3.06 5.98
C PHE A 42 0.84 2.35 6.41
N LEU A 43 0.75 1.54 7.45
CA LEU A 43 1.92 0.95 8.09
C LEU A 43 1.88 -0.57 8.00
N GLY A 44 2.92 -1.17 7.41
CA GLY A 44 3.03 -2.62 7.30
C GLY A 44 4.43 -3.08 6.90
N ASN A 45 4.49 -4.30 6.38
CA ASN A 45 5.69 -4.91 5.85
C ASN A 45 5.43 -5.27 4.38
N GLN A 46 5.26 -6.56 4.08
CA GLN A 46 4.92 -7.02 2.73
C GLN A 46 3.44 -6.77 2.44
N ASP A 47 3.13 -6.27 1.24
CA ASP A 47 1.78 -6.05 0.73
C ASP A 47 0.95 -5.02 1.53
N THR A 48 1.55 -3.92 2.01
CA THR A 48 0.90 -2.96 2.92
C THR A 48 -0.37 -2.31 2.34
N VAL A 49 -0.29 -1.70 1.15
CA VAL A 49 -1.40 -1.03 0.47
C VAL A 49 -1.77 -1.81 -0.78
N TYR A 50 -2.92 -2.47 -0.73
CA TYR A 50 -3.54 -3.13 -1.86
C TYR A 50 -4.49 -2.16 -2.58
N ALA A 51 -3.94 -1.37 -3.50
CA ALA A 51 -4.68 -0.57 -4.46
C ALA A 51 -5.24 -1.50 -5.55
N HIS A 52 -6.24 -2.31 -5.18
CA HIS A 52 -6.66 -3.49 -5.93
C HIS A 52 -7.19 -3.14 -7.32
N SER A 53 -8.16 -2.22 -7.43
CA SER A 53 -8.83 -1.89 -8.68
C SER A 53 -9.39 -0.46 -8.71
N LEU A 54 -9.80 0.01 -9.89
CA LEU A 54 -10.53 1.26 -10.11
C LEU A 54 -9.72 2.53 -9.80
N ARG A 55 -10.36 3.69 -9.70
CA ARG A 55 -9.68 5.00 -9.59
C ARG A 55 -9.50 5.42 -8.14
N GLN A 56 -8.26 5.73 -7.77
CA GLN A 56 -7.93 6.04 -6.38
C GLN A 56 -6.91 7.18 -6.31
N LEU A 57 -7.10 8.11 -5.37
CA LEU A 57 -6.15 9.18 -5.07
C LEU A 57 -5.73 9.12 -3.60
N TYR A 58 -4.43 8.99 -3.37
CA TYR A 58 -3.77 9.09 -2.08
C TYR A 58 -2.97 10.39 -2.06
N SER A 59 -3.32 11.33 -1.18
CA SER A 59 -2.74 12.67 -1.12
C SER A 59 -2.15 12.98 0.25
N ASN A 60 -0.91 13.46 0.31
CA ASN A 60 -0.24 13.80 1.57
C ASN A 60 -0.14 12.62 2.57
N CYS A 61 -0.12 11.38 2.08
CA CYS A 61 -0.11 10.19 2.93
C CYS A 61 1.31 9.72 3.26
N VAL A 62 1.46 8.96 4.34
CA VAL A 62 2.68 8.18 4.62
C VAL A 62 2.40 6.72 4.30
N ILE A 63 3.27 6.07 3.54
CA ILE A 63 3.16 4.64 3.25
C ILE A 63 4.47 3.96 3.60
N GLN A 64 4.41 3.00 4.52
CA GLN A 64 5.55 2.26 5.03
C GLN A 64 5.44 0.77 4.74
N GLY A 65 6.48 0.18 4.16
CA GLY A 65 6.57 -1.27 3.95
C GLY A 65 7.93 -1.73 3.41
N ASN A 66 8.00 -2.99 2.96
CA ASN A 66 9.28 -3.58 2.50
C ASN A 66 9.22 -4.23 1.11
N ILE A 67 8.33 -5.20 0.89
CA ILE A 67 8.18 -5.97 -0.35
C ILE A 67 6.80 -5.66 -0.91
N ASP A 68 6.74 -5.27 -2.18
CA ASP A 68 5.50 -5.05 -2.94
C ASP A 68 4.46 -4.24 -2.17
N PHE A 69 4.91 -3.28 -1.36
CA PHE A 69 4.07 -2.72 -0.31
C PHE A 69 3.07 -1.67 -0.81
N ILE A 70 3.15 -1.33 -2.10
CA ILE A 70 2.10 -0.67 -2.87
C ILE A 70 1.83 -1.55 -4.10
N PHE A 71 0.69 -2.23 -4.14
CA PHE A 71 0.45 -3.22 -5.20
C PHE A 71 -1.02 -3.27 -5.63
N GLY A 72 -1.25 -3.92 -6.76
CA GLY A 72 -2.57 -4.10 -7.35
C GLY A 72 -2.65 -3.57 -8.78
N ASN A 73 -3.87 -3.35 -9.26
CA ASN A 73 -4.18 -2.99 -10.64
C ASN A 73 -5.12 -1.76 -10.73
N ALA A 74 -5.13 -0.92 -9.69
CA ALA A 74 -5.87 0.33 -9.70
C ALA A 74 -5.20 1.38 -10.61
N ALA A 75 -6.02 2.27 -11.17
CA ALA A 75 -5.55 3.58 -11.63
C ALA A 75 -5.35 4.47 -10.40
N ALA A 76 -4.22 4.29 -9.71
CA ALA A 76 -3.91 4.95 -8.45
C ALA A 76 -2.88 6.07 -8.62
N ILE A 77 -3.16 7.23 -8.00
CA ILE A 77 -2.22 8.36 -7.90
C ILE A 77 -1.80 8.52 -6.43
N PHE A 78 -0.49 8.60 -6.21
CA PHE A 78 0.11 8.90 -4.91
C PHE A 78 0.78 10.28 -4.99
N GLN A 79 0.05 11.32 -4.59
CA GLN A 79 0.48 12.71 -4.70
C GLN A 79 0.99 13.25 -3.37
N ASN A 80 2.21 13.79 -3.38
CA ASN A 80 2.86 14.34 -2.18
C ASN A 80 2.91 13.35 -1.00
N CYS A 81 2.99 12.05 -1.30
CA CYS A 81 3.11 11.02 -0.29
C CYS A 81 4.56 10.81 0.13
N THR A 82 4.78 10.52 1.41
CA THR A 82 6.08 10.05 1.90
C THR A 82 6.12 8.53 1.84
N ILE A 83 7.08 7.97 1.09
CA ILE A 83 7.25 6.53 0.93
C ILE A 83 8.44 6.08 1.78
N LEU A 84 8.17 5.25 2.81
CA LEU A 84 9.16 4.81 3.79
C LEU A 84 9.47 3.32 3.63
N ILE A 85 10.73 3.01 3.32
CA ILE A 85 11.19 1.61 3.28
C ILE A 85 11.51 1.15 4.71
N HIS A 86 10.81 0.14 5.17
CA HIS A 86 11.01 -0.48 6.48
C HIS A 86 11.96 -1.69 6.35
N PRO A 87 13.04 -1.79 7.15
CA PRO A 87 13.95 -2.92 7.06
C PRO A 87 13.28 -4.27 7.34
N ARG A 88 13.64 -5.31 6.58
CA ARG A 88 13.34 -6.68 6.99
C ARG A 88 14.26 -7.02 8.17
N GLN A 89 13.69 -7.38 9.32
CA GLN A 89 14.47 -7.87 10.47
C GLN A 89 14.92 -9.33 10.29
N GLU A 90 15.12 -9.79 9.05
CA GLU A 90 15.73 -11.07 8.76
C GLU A 90 17.23 -10.86 8.53
N ASN A 91 18.07 -11.76 9.06
CA ASN A 91 19.53 -11.69 9.08
C ASN A 91 20.11 -10.82 7.94
N ALA A 92 20.67 -9.67 8.31
CA ALA A 92 21.18 -8.64 7.39
C ALA A 92 22.15 -9.18 6.32
N GLU A 93 22.76 -10.34 6.57
CA GLU A 93 23.67 -11.03 5.66
C GLU A 93 22.99 -11.74 4.48
N LYS A 94 21.70 -12.07 4.56
CA LYS A 94 21.02 -12.79 3.47
C LYS A 94 20.68 -11.91 2.28
N GLY A 95 20.78 -10.58 2.42
CA GLY A 95 20.22 -9.66 1.44
C GLY A 95 18.71 -9.84 1.30
N GLY A 96 18.01 -8.77 0.98
CA GLY A 96 16.58 -8.83 0.69
C GLY A 96 16.28 -7.81 -0.37
N SER A 97 15.57 -8.23 -1.42
CA SER A 97 15.03 -7.29 -2.38
C SER A 97 13.88 -6.53 -1.72
N TYR A 98 13.95 -5.21 -1.78
CA TYR A 98 12.84 -4.32 -1.45
C TYR A 98 12.20 -3.89 -2.76
N ALA A 99 10.88 -3.83 -2.79
CA ALA A 99 10.13 -3.35 -3.93
C ALA A 99 9.06 -2.41 -3.42
N ILE A 100 9.06 -1.18 -3.95
CA ILE A 100 8.01 -0.21 -3.60
C ILE A 100 6.70 -0.65 -4.24
N THR A 101 6.74 -1.01 -5.53
CA THR A 101 5.56 -1.29 -6.32
C THR A 101 5.57 -2.66 -6.98
N ALA A 102 4.44 -3.34 -6.97
CA ALA A 102 4.14 -4.49 -7.83
C ALA A 102 2.83 -4.23 -8.60
N HIS A 103 2.93 -3.49 -9.71
CA HIS A 103 1.77 -3.16 -10.53
C HIS A 103 1.35 -4.35 -11.39
N GLY A 104 0.10 -4.78 -11.24
CA GLY A 104 -0.44 -6.01 -11.84
C GLY A 104 -1.24 -5.78 -13.12
N ARG A 105 -0.83 -4.84 -13.99
CA ARG A 105 -1.54 -4.63 -15.26
C ARG A 105 -1.28 -5.82 -16.17
N SER A 106 -2.30 -6.64 -16.40
CA SER A 106 -2.20 -7.86 -17.21
C SER A 106 -2.52 -7.63 -18.69
N ASP A 107 -3.29 -6.58 -19.02
CA ASP A 107 -3.67 -6.22 -20.39
C ASP A 107 -3.12 -4.84 -20.75
N PRO A 108 -2.37 -4.69 -21.87
CA PRO A 108 -1.88 -3.40 -22.30
C PRO A 108 -2.95 -2.43 -22.81
N ALA A 109 -4.11 -2.94 -23.26
CA ALA A 109 -5.19 -2.19 -23.89
C ALA A 109 -5.99 -1.31 -22.91
#